data_AF-A0A0D9A7W5-F1
#
_entry.id   AF-A0A0D9A7W5-F1
#
_cell.length_a   1.000
_cell.length_b   1.000
_cell.length_c   1.000
_cell.angle_alpha   90.00
_cell.angle_beta   90.00
_cell.angle_gamma   90.00
#
_symmetry.space_group_name_H-M   'P 1'
#
loop_
_entity.id
_entity.type
_entity.pdbx_description
1 polymer ?
#
loop_
_entity_poly.entity_id
_entity_poly.type
_entity_poly.pdbx_seq_one_letter_code
_entity_poly.pdbx_strand_id
1 'polypeptide(L)'
;MNQARVITPHKLLTVCVVVEIATGVALLLTPGLFSHLLLGIVATEVTNLFARFFGLALIGLGIACWPRPQSIAAMRSMLFYNGAIALYLAYVGVFVSTGLLLWPAVVLHAVMAGLLSRR
;
A
#
# COMPACT_ATOMS: atom_id res chain seq x y z
N MET A 1 5.81 -4.09 -32.59
CA MET A 1 5.43 -5.24 -31.73
C MET A 1 4.71 -4.70 -30.51
N ASN A 2 3.38 -4.82 -30.47
CA ASN A 2 2.48 -4.00 -29.67
C ASN A 2 1.94 -4.80 -28.46
N GLN A 3 2.76 -5.03 -27.45
CA GLN A 3 2.41 -5.81 -26.25
C GLN A 3 2.09 -4.94 -25.00
N ALA A 4 2.01 -3.62 -25.12
CA ALA A 4 1.87 -2.72 -23.96
C ALA A 4 0.43 -2.47 -23.47
N ARG A 5 -0.54 -3.36 -23.78
CA ARG A 5 -1.95 -3.20 -23.35
C ARG A 5 -2.44 -4.35 -22.45
N VAL A 6 -1.63 -4.82 -21.52
CA VAL A 6 -2.03 -5.96 -20.68
C VAL A 6 -2.88 -5.55 -19.46
N ILE A 7 -2.71 -4.33 -18.91
CA ILE A 7 -3.42 -3.91 -17.69
C ILE A 7 -4.29 -2.68 -17.94
N THR A 8 -5.62 -2.84 -17.95
CA THR A 8 -6.53 -1.70 -18.01
C THR A 8 -6.47 -0.88 -16.70
N PRO A 9 -6.69 0.46 -16.74
CA PRO A 9 -6.65 1.30 -15.53
C PRO A 9 -7.56 0.78 -14.41
N HIS A 10 -8.73 0.27 -14.79
CA HIS A 10 -9.67 -0.34 -13.86
C HIS A 10 -9.09 -1.56 -13.12
N LYS A 11 -8.44 -2.48 -13.84
CA LYS A 11 -7.82 -3.68 -13.24
C LYS A 11 -6.67 -3.29 -12.31
N LEU A 12 -5.83 -2.34 -12.72
CA LEU A 12 -4.73 -1.85 -11.89
C LEU A 12 -5.25 -1.23 -10.58
N LEU A 13 -6.28 -0.38 -10.68
CA LEU A 13 -6.90 0.24 -9.52
C LEU A 13 -7.56 -0.81 -8.60
N THR A 14 -8.15 -1.85 -9.18
CA THR A 14 -8.70 -2.99 -8.42
C THR A 14 -7.61 -3.66 -7.60
N VAL A 15 -6.46 -3.94 -8.21
CA VAL A 15 -5.32 -4.56 -7.52
C VAL A 15 -4.84 -3.66 -6.37
N CYS A 16 -4.65 -2.36 -6.62
CA CYS A 16 -4.22 -1.42 -5.58
C CYS A 16 -5.19 -1.44 -4.40
N VAL A 17 -6.49 -1.26 -4.68
CA VAL A 17 -7.54 -1.26 -3.64
C VAL A 17 -7.56 -2.55 -2.83
N VAL A 18 -7.46 -3.71 -3.48
CA VAL A 18 -7.45 -5.00 -2.78
C VAL A 18 -6.22 -5.14 -1.89
N VAL A 19 -5.04 -4.74 -2.36
CA VAL A 19 -3.80 -4.76 -1.57
C VAL A 19 -3.92 -3.85 -0.35
N GLU A 20 -4.42 -2.63 -0.51
CA GLU A 20 -4.57 -1.70 0.62
C GLU A 20 -5.60 -2.19 1.65
N ILE A 21 -6.74 -2.72 1.19
CA ILE A 21 -7.75 -3.28 2.09
C ILE A 21 -7.19 -4.50 2.84
N ALA A 22 -6.51 -5.42 2.15
CA ALA A 22 -5.92 -6.59 2.79
C ALA A 22 -4.86 -6.19 3.83
N THR A 23 -4.02 -5.20 3.50
CA THR A 23 -3.03 -4.63 4.42
C THR A 23 -3.72 -3.98 5.63
N GLY A 24 -4.78 -3.20 5.40
CA GLY A 24 -5.53 -2.56 6.47
C GLY A 24 -6.21 -3.57 7.41
N VAL A 25 -6.76 -4.66 6.86
CA VAL A 25 -7.32 -5.77 7.64
C VAL A 25 -6.24 -6.48 8.45
N ALA A 26 -5.07 -6.76 7.87
CA ALA A 26 -3.96 -7.38 8.58
C ALA A 26 -3.46 -6.52 9.76
N LEU A 27 -3.40 -5.21 9.58
CA LEU A 27 -3.08 -4.24 10.64
C LEU A 27 -4.17 -4.15 11.70
N LEU A 28 -5.44 -4.31 11.35
CA LEU A 28 -6.55 -4.24 12.30
C LEU A 28 -6.58 -5.47 13.21
N LEU A 29 -6.45 -6.66 12.61
CA LEU A 29 -6.59 -7.95 13.29
C LEU A 29 -5.29 -8.41 13.96
N THR A 30 -4.15 -8.21 13.30
CA THR A 30 -2.84 -8.71 13.74
C THR A 30 -1.77 -7.60 13.70
N PRO A 31 -2.01 -6.44 14.35
CA PRO A 31 -1.13 -5.26 14.24
C PRO A 31 0.32 -5.58 14.60
N GLY A 32 0.53 -6.32 15.68
CA GLY A 32 1.88 -6.61 16.17
C GLY A 32 2.66 -7.54 15.23
N LEU A 33 2.03 -8.61 14.75
CA LEU A 33 2.64 -9.53 13.79
C LEU A 33 2.96 -8.81 12.48
N PHE A 34 1.99 -8.06 11.93
CA PHE A 34 2.19 -7.37 10.66
C PHE A 34 3.25 -6.28 10.77
N SER A 35 3.25 -5.49 11.86
CA SER A 35 4.27 -4.46 12.09
C SER A 35 5.66 -5.06 12.32
N HIS A 36 5.74 -6.22 12.98
CA HIS A 36 7.00 -6.94 13.16
C HIS A 36 7.53 -7.46 11.82
N LEU A 37 6.69 -8.08 11.01
CA LEU A 37 7.09 -8.57 9.68
C LEU A 37 7.47 -7.42 8.74
N LEU A 38 6.72 -6.33 8.75
CA LEU A 38 6.93 -5.18 7.86
C LEU A 38 8.12 -4.33 8.30
N LEU A 39 8.22 -3.99 9.58
CA LEU A 39 9.15 -2.99 10.09
C LEU A 39 10.19 -3.57 11.05
N GLY A 40 10.16 -4.87 11.37
CA GLY A 40 11.10 -5.49 12.33
C GLY A 40 10.93 -5.01 13.78
N ILE A 41 9.89 -4.21 14.06
CA ILE A 41 9.71 -3.61 15.38
C ILE A 41 9.00 -4.56 16.35
N VAL A 42 9.33 -4.45 17.63
CA VAL A 42 8.59 -5.14 18.70
C VAL A 42 7.32 -4.35 18.98
N ALA A 43 6.18 -5.04 18.93
CA ALA A 43 4.89 -4.44 19.18
C ALA A 43 4.70 -4.09 20.66
N THR A 44 4.29 -2.85 20.91
CA THR A 44 3.79 -2.34 22.19
C THR A 44 2.31 -1.99 22.08
N GLU A 45 1.62 -1.82 23.20
CA GLU A 45 0.20 -1.39 23.22
C GLU A 45 -0.04 -0.10 22.43
N VAL A 46 0.86 0.88 22.58
CA VAL A 46 0.77 2.16 21.86
C VAL A 46 0.93 1.95 20.35
N THR A 47 1.93 1.18 19.92
CA THR A 47 2.13 0.91 18.48
C THR A 47 0.99 0.10 17.87
N ASN A 48 0.41 -0.84 18.62
CA ASN A 48 -0.74 -1.61 18.17
C ASN A 48 -1.98 -0.73 17.99
N LEU A 49 -2.20 0.24 18.89
CA LEU A 49 -3.29 1.21 18.77
C LEU A 49 -3.18 2.03 17.48
N PHE A 50 -2.00 2.60 17.21
CA PHE A 50 -1.76 3.36 15.99
C PHE A 50 -1.79 2.50 14.72
N ALA A 51 -1.29 1.27 14.77
CA ALA A 51 -1.37 0.32 13.65
C ALA A 51 -2.82 0.05 13.24
N ARG A 52 -3.74 -0.09 14.21
CA ARG A 52 -5.18 -0.26 13.94
C ARG A 52 -5.80 0.99 13.32
N PHE A 53 -5.46 2.18 13.80
CA PHE A 53 -5.91 3.44 13.17
C PHE A 53 -5.43 3.55 11.72
N PHE A 54 -4.17 3.21 11.46
CA PHE A 54 -3.64 3.15 10.10
C PHE A 54 -4.38 2.12 9.26
N GLY A 55 -4.66 0.93 9.81
CA GLY A 55 -5.44 -0.11 9.13
C GLY A 55 -6.85 0.35 8.71
N LEU A 56 -7.57 1.05 9.60
CA LEU A 56 -8.86 1.65 9.27
C LEU A 56 -8.75 2.71 8.17
N ALA A 57 -7.69 3.52 8.20
CA ALA A 57 -7.44 4.52 7.15
C ALA A 57 -7.20 3.87 5.78
N LEU A 58 -6.45 2.75 5.71
CA LEU A 58 -6.24 2.00 4.46
C LEU A 58 -7.51 1.35 3.93
N ILE A 59 -8.33 0.78 4.81
CA ILE A 59 -9.65 0.25 4.43
C ILE A 59 -10.52 1.37 3.85
N GLY A 60 -10.58 2.52 4.53
CA GLY A 60 -11.30 3.69 4.05
C GLY A 60 -10.79 4.20 2.69
N LEU A 61 -9.46 4.25 2.52
CA LEU A 61 -8.82 4.63 1.25
C LEU A 61 -9.21 3.66 0.13
N GLY A 62 -9.19 2.35 0.39
CA GLY A 62 -9.59 1.32 -0.56
C GLY A 62 -11.05 1.45 -0.99
N ILE A 63 -11.96 1.68 -0.03
CA ILE A 63 -13.39 1.92 -0.32
C ILE A 63 -13.57 3.20 -1.14
N ALA A 64 -12.88 4.29 -0.78
CA ALA A 64 -12.95 5.56 -1.47
C ALA A 64 -12.41 5.48 -2.91
N CYS A 65 -11.32 4.72 -3.11
CA CYS A 65 -10.67 4.54 -4.40
C CYS A 65 -11.19 3.35 -5.20
N TRP A 66 -12.31 2.74 -4.78
CA TRP A 66 -12.89 1.60 -5.48
C TRP A 66 -13.09 1.93 -6.97
N PRO A 67 -12.74 1.01 -7.90
CA PRO A 67 -12.84 1.26 -9.33
C PRO A 67 -14.27 1.65 -9.73
N ARG A 68 -14.39 2.85 -10.28
CA ARG A 68 -15.61 3.36 -10.91
C ARG A 68 -15.26 3.90 -12.29
N PRO A 69 -16.21 3.93 -13.24
CA PRO A 69 -15.96 4.50 -14.57
C PRO A 69 -15.36 5.90 -14.45
N GLN A 70 -14.21 6.11 -15.11
CA GLN A 70 -13.53 7.42 -15.22
C GLN A 70 -13.12 8.09 -13.89
N SER A 71 -12.82 7.33 -12.83
CA SER A 71 -12.39 7.90 -11.54
C SER A 71 -10.92 8.37 -11.54
N ILE A 72 -10.66 9.52 -12.17
CA ILE A 72 -9.34 10.18 -12.18
C ILE A 72 -8.87 10.46 -10.73
N ALA A 73 -9.79 10.87 -9.85
CA ALA A 73 -9.47 11.12 -8.45
C ALA A 73 -8.93 9.87 -7.75
N ALA A 74 -9.57 8.71 -7.91
CA ALA A 74 -9.09 7.46 -7.31
C ALA A 74 -7.71 7.06 -7.84
N MET A 75 -7.47 7.23 -9.15
CA MET A 75 -6.15 6.97 -9.75
C MET A 75 -5.07 7.88 -9.16
N ARG A 76 -5.33 9.18 -9.03
CA ARG A 76 -4.37 10.14 -8.46
C ARG A 76 -4.13 9.89 -6.98
N SER A 77 -5.16 9.56 -6.21
CA SER A 77 -5.03 9.20 -4.79
C SER A 77 -4.19 7.95 -4.60
N MET A 78 -4.45 6.88 -5.37
CA MET A 78 -3.68 5.64 -5.29
C MET A 78 -2.25 5.84 -5.78
N LEU A 79 -2.01 6.65 -6.81
CA LEU A 79 -0.67 7.00 -7.26
C LEU A 79 0.10 7.74 -6.17
N PHE A 80 -0.52 8.75 -5.56
CA PHE A 80 0.09 9.51 -4.47
C PHE A 80 0.41 8.60 -3.29
N TYR A 81 -0.56 7.82 -2.83
CA TYR A 81 -0.39 6.93 -1.69
C TYR A 81 0.72 5.91 -1.94
N ASN A 82 0.68 5.18 -3.06
CA ASN A 82 1.68 4.17 -3.41
C ASN A 82 3.07 4.78 -3.58
N GLY A 83 3.18 5.95 -4.21
CA GLY A 83 4.44 6.65 -4.34
C GLY A 83 5.00 7.08 -2.98
N ALA A 84 4.18 7.73 -2.16
CA ALA A 84 4.58 8.23 -0.84
C ALA A 84 5.00 7.09 0.10
N ILE A 85 4.22 6.00 0.17
CA ILE A 85 4.52 4.87 1.05
C ILE A 85 5.76 4.10 0.56
N ALA A 86 5.97 3.96 -0.76
CA ALA A 86 7.19 3.34 -1.30
C ALA A 86 8.43 4.14 -0.91
N LEU A 87 8.40 5.46 -1.05
CA LEU A 87 9.52 6.33 -0.68
C LEU A 87 9.78 6.29 0.82
N TYR A 88 8.73 6.33 1.64
CA TYR A 88 8.87 6.27 3.09
C TYR A 88 9.43 4.92 3.55
N LEU A 89 8.90 3.81 3.06
CA LEU A 89 9.42 2.49 3.38
C LEU A 89 10.86 2.30 2.88
N ALA A 90 11.23 2.85 1.71
CA ALA A 90 12.61 2.81 1.24
C ALA A 90 13.55 3.57 2.19
N TYR A 91 13.13 4.76 2.66
CA TYR A 91 13.86 5.49 3.69
C TYR A 91 14.03 4.65 4.97
N VAL A 92 12.95 4.04 5.47
CA VAL A 92 13.02 3.16 6.66
C VAL A 92 13.96 1.97 6.40
N GLY A 93 13.89 1.36 5.22
CA GLY A 93 14.70 0.21 4.82
C GLY A 93 16.20 0.48 4.75
N VAL A 94 16.57 1.72 4.41
CA VAL A 94 17.97 2.14 4.28
C VAL A 94 18.53 2.61 5.63
N PHE A 95 17.75 3.32 6.44
CA PHE A 95 18.28 4.08 7.58
C PHE A 95 17.78 3.62 8.95
N VAL A 96 16.70 2.85 9.04
CA VAL A 96 16.01 2.62 10.31
C VAL A 96 15.88 1.14 10.65
N SER A 97 15.36 0.32 9.73
CA SER A 97 15.07 -1.09 10.01
C SER A 97 15.06 -1.95 8.76
N THR A 98 15.20 -3.26 8.92
CA THR A 98 15.20 -4.27 7.86
C THR A 98 14.19 -5.37 8.13
N GLY A 99 12.91 -5.01 8.26
CA GLY A 99 11.81 -5.97 8.38
C GLY A 99 11.73 -6.91 7.17
N LEU A 100 11.28 -8.14 7.38
CA LEU A 100 11.22 -9.18 6.33
C LEU A 100 10.38 -8.75 5.12
N LEU A 101 9.23 -8.11 5.36
CA LEU A 101 8.32 -7.65 4.31
C LEU A 101 8.62 -6.22 3.82
N LEU A 102 9.63 -5.55 4.38
CA LEU A 102 9.90 -4.14 4.09
C LEU A 102 10.23 -3.93 2.61
N TRP A 103 11.29 -4.56 2.11
CA TRP A 103 11.71 -4.44 0.72
C TRP A 103 10.67 -4.99 -0.28
N PRO A 104 10.02 -6.14 -0.02
CA PRO A 104 8.87 -6.56 -0.81
C PRO A 104 7.77 -5.49 -0.92
N ALA A 105 7.43 -4.83 0.18
CA ALA A 105 6.43 -3.75 0.18
C ALA A 105 6.92 -2.52 -0.62
N VAL A 106 8.18 -2.11 -0.47
CA VAL A 106 8.78 -1.02 -1.28
C VAL A 106 8.64 -1.32 -2.77
N VAL A 107 9.05 -2.51 -3.22
CA VAL A 107 8.99 -2.90 -4.62
C VAL A 107 7.55 -2.95 -5.13
N LEU A 108 6.64 -3.56 -4.36
CA LEU A 108 5.24 -3.66 -4.71
C LEU A 108 4.61 -2.28 -4.94
N HIS A 109 4.76 -1.37 -3.98
CA HIS A 109 4.20 -0.01 -4.08
C HIS A 109 4.87 0.81 -5.18
N ALA A 110 6.18 0.70 -5.37
CA ALA A 110 6.90 1.38 -6.45
C ALA A 110 6.42 0.92 -7.83
N VAL A 111 6.18 -0.39 -8.01
CA VAL A 111 5.62 -0.94 -9.25
C VAL A 111 4.19 -0.45 -9.47
N MET A 112 3.32 -0.49 -8.45
CA MET A 112 1.95 0.02 -8.57
C MET A 112 1.92 1.51 -8.93
N ALA A 113 2.74 2.34 -8.26
CA ALA A 113 2.87 3.75 -8.58
C ALA A 113 3.41 3.98 -10.01
N GLY A 114 4.45 3.24 -10.41
CA GLY A 114 5.03 3.33 -11.75
C GLY A 114 4.09 2.88 -12.88
N LEU A 115 3.16 1.96 -12.60
CA LEU A 115 2.12 1.56 -13.54
C LEU A 115 0.98 2.59 -13.60
N LEU A 116 0.61 3.19 -12.46
CA LEU A 116 -0.42 4.23 -12.39
C LEU A 116 0.03 5.54 -13.06
N SER A 117 1.30 5.92 -12.97
CA SER A 117 1.84 7.14 -13.58
C SER A 117 1.89 7.10 -15.11
N ARG A 118 1.77 5.91 -15.71
CA ARG A 118 1.79 5.70 -17.17
C ARG A 118 0.38 5.71 -17.80
N ARG A 119 -0.65 6.07 -17.04
CA ARG A 119 -2.07 6.00 -17.45
C ARG A 119 -2.73 7.36 -17.33
#